data_AF-A0A2I0FPB7-F1
#
_entry.id   AF-A0A2I0FPB7-F1
#
_cell.length_a   1.000
_cell.length_b   1.000
_cell.length_c   1.000
_cell.angle_alpha   90.00
_cell.angle_beta   90.00
_cell.angle_gamma   90.00
#
_symmetry.space_group_name_H-M   'P 1'
#
loop_
_entity.id
_entity.type
_entity.pdbx_description
1 polymer ?
#
loop_
_entity_poly.entity_id
_entity_poly.type
_entity_poly.pdbx_seq_one_letter_code
_entity_poly.pdbx_strand_id
1 'polypeptide(L)' 'MENKSGYAYIIILLILLVAVYTLFESRLVPAGYELAVDGLVISRTLMIIFILHLISKVAFMMISKSKEE' A
#
# COMPACT_ATOMS: atom_id res chain seq x y z
N MET A 1 11.01 0.35 26.90
CA MET A 1 10.14 -0.33 25.91
C MET A 1 10.77 -0.18 24.53
N GLU A 2 11.98 -0.72 24.36
CA GLU A 2 12.78 -0.47 23.15
C GLU A 2 12.40 -1.45 22.04
N ASN A 3 12.59 -1.02 20.80
CA ASN A 3 12.56 -1.76 19.53
C ASN A 3 11.26 -2.40 19.00
N LYS A 4 10.26 -2.82 19.79
CA LYS A 4 9.02 -3.44 19.22
C LYS A 4 8.24 -2.53 18.25
N SER A 5 8.27 -1.22 18.48
CA SER A 5 7.59 -0.24 17.62
C SER A 5 8.28 -0.07 16.26
N GLY A 6 9.62 -0.11 16.24
CA GLY A 6 10.42 0.10 15.01
C GLY A 6 10.21 -1.00 13.96
N TYR A 7 10.15 -2.26 14.40
CA TYR A 7 9.87 -3.38 13.50
C TYR A 7 8.49 -3.29 12.84
N ALA A 8 7.48 -2.80 13.56
CA ALA A 8 6.15 -2.61 12.99
C ALA A 8 6.15 -1.56 11.86
N TYR A 9 6.87 -0.45 12.03
CA TYR A 9 7.01 0.57 10.98
C TYR A 9 7.76 0.04 9.76
N ILE A 10 8.81 -0.75 9.95
CA ILE A 10 9.57 -1.36 8.85
C ILE A 10 8.68 -2.29 8.03
N ILE A 11 7.86 -3.12 8.69
CA ILE A 11 6.93 -4.03 8.01
C ILE A 11 5.87 -3.23 7.22
N ILE A 12 5.30 -2.19 7.82
CA ILE A 12 4.32 -1.32 7.14
C ILE A 12 4.95 -0.65 5.92
N LEU A 13 6.17 -0.12 6.06
CA LEU A 13 6.91 0.51 4.96
C LEU A 13 7.19 -0.48 3.82
N LEU A 14 7.55 -1.72 4.16
CA LEU A 14 7.81 -2.77 3.19
C LEU A 14 6.54 -3.16 2.41
N ILE A 15 5.40 -3.29 3.09
CA ILE A 15 4.10 -3.54 2.45
C ILE A 15 3.73 -2.38 1.51
N LEU A 16 3.97 -1.13 1.94
CA LEU A 16 3.71 0.05 1.14
C LEU A 16 4.56 0.06 -0.14
N LEU A 17 5.85 -0.23 -0.01
CA LEU A 17 6.79 -0.31 -1.15
C LEU A 17 6.37 -1.39 -2.15
N VAL A 18 5.97 -2.56 -1.68
CA VAL A 18 5.47 -3.63 -2.54
C VAL A 18 4.20 -3.19 -3.28
N ALA A 19 3.26 -2.56 -2.57
CA ALA A 19 2.00 -2.09 -3.16
C ALA A 19 2.22 -1.02 -4.24
N VAL A 20 3.14 -0.08 -4.00
CA VAL A 20 3.54 0.93 -4.99
C VAL A 20 4.23 0.25 -6.18
N TYR A 21 5.15 -0.67 -5.94
CA TYR A 21 5.84 -1.42 -6.99
C TYR A 21 4.86 -2.16 -7.89
N THR A 22 3.86 -2.85 -7.32
CA THR A 22 2.82 -3.55 -8.08
C THR A 22 1.97 -2.62 -8.95
N LEU A 23 1.88 -1.34 -8.60
CA LEU A 23 1.10 -0.37 -9.34
C LEU A 23 1.77 0.07 -10.64
N PHE A 24 3.10 0.23 -10.60
CA PHE A 24 3.89 0.83 -11.67
C PHE A 24 4.67 -0.18 -12.51
N GLU A 25 4.95 -1.38 -12.00
CA GLU A 25 5.70 -2.39 -12.75
C GLU A 25 4.81 -3.04 -13.82
N SER A 26 4.99 -2.61 -15.06
CA SER A 26 4.25 -3.09 -16.22
C SER A 26 4.58 -4.54 -16.58
N ARG A 27 5.75 -5.07 -16.17
CA ARG A 27 6.12 -6.48 -16.37
C ARG A 27 5.26 -7.47 -15.57
N LEU A 28 4.51 -6.99 -14.58
CA LEU A 28 3.55 -7.81 -13.84
C LEU A 28 2.27 -8.09 -14.65
N VAL A 29 2.05 -7.36 -15.75
CA VAL A 29 0.92 -7.60 -16.66
C VAL A 29 1.37 -8.58 -17.75
N PRO A 30 0.73 -9.76 -17.88
CA PRO A 30 1.08 -10.74 -18.90
C PRO A 30 0.94 -10.17 -20.32
N ALA A 31 1.82 -10.58 -21.23
CA ALA A 31 1.68 -10.26 -22.64
C ALA A 31 0.33 -10.79 -23.19
N GLY A 32 -0.41 -9.96 -23.93
CA GLY A 32 -1.74 -10.29 -24.45
C GLY A 32 -2.92 -9.78 -23.59
N TYR A 33 -2.65 -9.16 -22.44
CA TYR A 33 -3.69 -8.48 -21.64
C TYR A 33 -4.17 -7.14 -22.23
N GLU A 34 -3.70 -6.79 -23.43
CA GLU A 34 -4.07 -5.59 -24.20
C GLU A 34 -5.56 -5.52 -24.54
N LEU A 35 -6.26 -6.66 -24.53
CA LEU A 35 -7.71 -6.72 -24.76
C LEU A 35 -8.52 -6.41 -23.49
N ALA A 36 -7.89 -6.45 -22.31
CA ALA A 36 -8.53 -6.26 -21.00
C ALA A 36 -8.03 -5.00 -20.28
N VAL A 37 -7.77 -3.93 -21.05
CA VAL A 37 -7.31 -2.62 -20.54
C VAL A 37 -8.22 -2.10 -19.44
N ASP A 38 -9.54 -2.21 -19.61
CA ASP A 38 -10.50 -1.72 -18.63
C ASP A 38 -10.37 -2.45 -17.28
N GLY A 39 -10.18 -3.77 -17.32
CA GLY A 39 -9.95 -4.56 -16.11
C GLY A 39 -8.64 -4.16 -15.40
N LEU A 40 -7.59 -3.88 -16.18
CA LEU A 40 -6.32 -3.40 -15.64
C LEU A 40 -6.48 -2.02 -14.97
N VAL A 41 -7.17 -1.09 -15.62
CA VAL A 41 -7.42 0.27 -15.09
C VAL A 41 -8.23 0.20 -13.79
N ILE A 42 -9.30 -0.60 -13.75
CA ILE A 42 -10.11 -0.79 -12.54
C ILE A 42 -9.27 -1.41 -11.42
N SER A 43 -8.48 -2.44 -11.72
CA SER A 43 -7.63 -3.10 -10.71
C SER A 43 -6.61 -2.14 -10.09
N ARG A 44 -5.95 -1.31 -10.91
CA ARG A 44 -5.01 -0.28 -10.46
C ARG A 44 -5.73 0.77 -9.62
N THR A 45 -6.91 1.21 -10.04
CA THR A 45 -7.72 2.18 -9.31
C THR A 45 -8.09 1.66 -7.92
N LEU A 46 -8.55 0.42 -7.81
CA LEU A 46 -8.85 -0.22 -6.53
C LEU A 46 -7.60 -0.32 -5.65
N MET A 47 -6.46 -0.70 -6.23
CA MET A 47 -5.20 -0.79 -5.51
C MET A 47 -4.77 0.56 -4.93
N ILE A 48 -4.91 1.66 -5.70
CA ILE A 48 -4.68 3.04 -5.21
C ILE A 48 -5.60 3.34 -4.02
N ILE A 49 -6.90 3.07 -4.13
CA ILE A 49 -7.88 3.33 -3.06
C ILE A 49 -7.49 2.58 -1.78
N PHE A 50 -7.12 1.30 -1.89
CA PHE A 50 -6.69 0.52 -0.73
C PHE A 50 -5.39 1.04 -0.11
N ILE A 51 -4.41 1.44 -0.93
CA ILE A 51 -3.16 2.04 -0.44
C ILE A 51 -3.46 3.33 0.34
N LEU A 52 -4.27 4.23 -0.22
CA LEU A 52 -4.66 5.46 0.47
C LEU A 52 -5.35 5.15 1.80
N HIS A 53 -6.30 4.21 1.82
CA HIS A 53 -6.98 3.79 3.04
C HIS A 53 -5.98 3.27 4.09
N LEU A 54 -5.02 2.44 3.69
CA LEU A 54 -3.99 1.90 4.57
C LEU A 54 -3.11 3.00 5.15
N ILE A 55 -2.65 3.93 4.32
CA ILE A 55 -1.88 5.11 4.75
C ILE A 55 -2.69 5.93 5.77
N SER A 56 -3.95 6.24 5.48
CA SER A 56 -4.81 6.99 6.39
C SER A 56 -5.01 6.28 7.73
N LYS A 57 -5.20 4.95 7.71
CA LYS A 57 -5.38 4.15 8.94
C LYS A 57 -4.09 4.09 9.77
N VAL A 58 -2.94 3.92 9.12
CA VAL A 58 -1.64 3.95 9.79
C VAL A 58 -1.38 5.32 10.39
N ALA A 59 -1.59 6.40 9.63
CA ALA A 59 -1.44 7.77 10.12
C ALA A 59 -2.36 8.04 11.32
N PHE A 60 -3.62 7.60 11.25
CA PHE A 60 -4.56 7.73 12.36
C PHE A 60 -4.07 6.98 13.61
N MET A 61 -3.59 5.74 13.46
CA MET A 61 -3.06 4.95 14.56
C MET A 61 -1.81 5.60 15.22
N MET A 62 -0.96 6.25 14.42
CA MET A 62 0.20 7.00 14.94
C MET A 62 -0.23 8.23 15.74
N ILE A 63 -1.18 9.01 15.20
CA ILE A 63 -1.69 10.22 15.85
C ILE A 63 -2.46 9.88 17.12
N SER A 64 -3.30 8.84 17.10
CA SER A 64 -4.10 8.45 18.27
C SER A 64 -3.22 7.98 19.42
N LYS A 65 -2.14 7.24 19.14
CA LYS A 65 -1.15 6.86 20.16
C LYS A 65 -0.44 8.07 20.77
N SER A 66 -0.17 9.10 19.98
CA SER A 66 0.47 10.33 20.45
C SER A 66 -0.45 11.20 21.33
N LYS A 67 -1.74 10.88 21.42
CA LYS A 67 -2.73 11.65 22.18
C LYS A 67 -3.09 11.01 23.54
N GLU A 68 -2.64 9.78 23.77
CA GLU A 68 -2.81 9.03 25.03
C GLU A 68 -1.57 9.09 25.95
N GLU A 69 -0.46 9.69 25.49
CA GLU A 69 0.69 10.12 26.33
C GLU A 69 0.54 11.61 26.71
#